data_AF-A0A0B3AZD5-F1
#
_entry.id   AF-A0A0B3AZD5-F1
#
_cell.length_a   1.000
_cell.length_b   1.000
_cell.length_c   1.000
_cell.angle_alpha   90.00
_cell.angle_beta   90.00
_cell.angle_gamma   90.00
#
_symmetry.space_group_name_H-M   'P 1'
#
loop_
_entity.id
_entity.type
_entity.pdbx_description
1 polymer ?
#
loop_
_entity_poly.entity_id
_entity_poly.type
_entity_poly.pdbx_seq_one_letter_code
_entity_poly.pdbx_strand_id
1 'polypeptide(L)'
;MLSLERIEEIKEELQGLSPEEQQKKFQEIIQSLDPEEREQLTGKQQCPFCLMAKGEIPVKKVYEDETLMGILDIRPANKGHTLLFPKEHHKMLSTVPEPLVAHMFTTANKLSTAVFDAMQAQGTNILVANGPAAGQTAPHVLINIIPRFTKDKVVIGWDAEKIDDTEMEKIAGSIQSKIPKEKAKITQKKEMQSVREDFSRIP
;
A
#
# COMPACT_ATOMS: atom_id res chain seq x y z
N MET A 1 -24.05 5.99 9.70
CA MET A 1 -23.69 4.73 10.40
C MET A 1 -24.42 3.61 9.69
N LEU A 2 -23.73 2.78 8.91
CA LEU A 2 -24.35 1.54 8.43
C LEU A 2 -24.74 0.72 9.65
N SER A 3 -26.00 0.33 9.73
CA SER A 3 -26.46 -0.57 10.77
C SER A 3 -25.68 -1.89 10.68
N LEU A 4 -25.42 -2.52 11.83
CA LEU A 4 -24.88 -3.88 11.86
C LEU A 4 -25.71 -4.84 10.99
N GLU A 5 -27.01 -4.59 10.90
CA GLU A 5 -27.96 -5.28 10.03
C GLU A 5 -27.55 -5.20 8.54
N ARG A 6 -27.14 -4.03 8.05
CA ARG A 6 -26.73 -3.86 6.65
C ARG A 6 -25.43 -4.60 6.32
N ILE A 7 -24.55 -4.78 7.30
CA ILE A 7 -23.32 -5.57 7.16
C ILE A 7 -23.65 -7.06 7.11
N GLU A 8 -24.59 -7.52 7.93
CA GLU A 8 -25.10 -8.90 7.92
C GLU A 8 -25.76 -9.23 6.56
N GLU A 9 -26.59 -8.32 6.03
CA GLU A 9 -27.23 -8.45 4.71
C GLU A 9 -26.20 -8.62 3.59
N ILE A 10 -25.14 -7.80 3.59
CA ILE A 10 -24.07 -7.90 2.58
C ILE A 10 -23.33 -9.23 2.70
N LYS A 11 -23.08 -9.72 3.92
CA LYS A 11 -22.45 -11.03 4.13
C LYS A 11 -23.32 -12.17 3.61
N GLU A 12 -24.63 -12.13 3.85
CA GLU A 12 -25.58 -13.10 3.31
C GLU A 12 -25.67 -13.01 1.78
N GLU A 13 -25.66 -11.80 1.20
CA GLU A 13 -25.68 -11.60 -0.25
C GLU A 13 -24.43 -12.12 -0.97
N LEU A 14 -23.30 -12.22 -0.25
CA LEU A 14 -22.03 -12.76 -0.75
C LEU A 14 -21.89 -14.27 -0.47
N GLN A 15 -22.68 -14.83 0.45
CA GLN A 15 -22.70 -16.26 0.72
C GLN A 15 -23.26 -17.04 -0.49
N GLY A 16 -22.62 -18.16 -0.82
CA GLY A 16 -23.02 -19.03 -1.93
C GLY A 16 -22.50 -18.63 -3.32
N LEU A 17 -21.82 -17.48 -3.43
CA LEU A 17 -21.16 -17.05 -4.66
C LEU A 17 -19.74 -17.62 -4.78
N SER A 18 -19.27 -17.83 -6.00
CA SER A 18 -17.86 -18.14 -6.26
C SER A 18 -16.95 -16.96 -5.89
N PRO A 19 -15.64 -17.19 -5.64
CA PRO A 19 -14.72 -16.10 -5.24
C PRO A 19 -14.67 -14.91 -6.22
N GLU A 20 -14.80 -15.16 -7.53
CA GLU A 20 -14.84 -14.11 -8.55
C GLU A 20 -16.15 -13.30 -8.51
N GLU A 21 -17.27 -13.97 -8.26
CA GLU A 21 -18.59 -13.34 -8.12
C GLU A 21 -18.70 -12.53 -6.83
N GLN A 22 -18.14 -13.05 -5.73
CA GLN A 22 -18.06 -12.33 -4.45
C GLN A 22 -17.31 -11.01 -4.61
N GLN A 23 -16.18 -11.01 -5.32
CA GLN A 23 -15.41 -9.80 -5.55
C GLN A 23 -16.14 -8.80 -6.45
N LYS A 24 -16.77 -9.27 -7.53
CA LYS A 24 -17.54 -8.42 -8.43
C LYS A 24 -18.71 -7.76 -7.70
N LYS A 25 -19.49 -8.56 -6.97
CA LYS A 25 -20.66 -8.08 -6.22
C LYS A 25 -20.25 -7.16 -5.07
N PHE A 26 -19.17 -7.48 -4.36
CA PHE A 26 -18.61 -6.60 -3.32
C PHE A 26 -18.15 -5.25 -3.90
N GLN A 27 -17.56 -5.24 -5.10
CA GLN A 27 -17.19 -4.00 -5.80
C GLN A 27 -18.42 -3.18 -6.21
N GLU A 28 -19.47 -3.82 -6.72
CA GLU A 28 -20.74 -3.16 -7.08
C GLU A 28 -21.43 -2.56 -5.84
N ILE A 29 -21.43 -3.28 -4.72
CA ILE A 29 -21.95 -2.81 -3.43
C ILE A 29 -21.14 -1.62 -2.94
N ILE A 30 -19.81 -1.70 -2.92
CA ILE A 30 -18.95 -0.56 -2.52
C ILE A 30 -19.20 0.65 -3.42
N GLN A 31 -19.44 0.46 -4.71
CA GLN A 31 -19.70 1.56 -5.64
C GLN A 31 -21.08 2.20 -5.49
N SER A 32 -22.05 1.53 -4.86
CA SER A 32 -23.40 2.06 -4.63
C SER A 32 -23.58 2.76 -3.29
N LEU A 33 -22.71 2.49 -2.31
CA LEU A 33 -22.72 3.15 -0.99
C LEU A 33 -22.29 4.61 -1.08
N ASP A 34 -22.70 5.45 -0.12
CA ASP A 34 -22.15 6.81 0.00
C ASP A 34 -20.70 6.81 0.54
N PRO A 35 -19.92 7.89 0.44
CA PRO A 35 -18.52 7.91 0.86
C PRO A 35 -18.28 7.58 2.34
N GLU A 36 -19.19 7.96 3.23
CA GLU A 36 -19.08 7.74 4.68
C GLU A 36 -19.45 6.29 5.04
N GLU A 37 -20.45 5.76 4.34
CA GLU A 37 -20.86 4.36 4.40
C GLU A 37 -19.76 3.44 3.87
N ARG A 38 -19.16 3.75 2.72
CA ARG A 38 -17.98 3.04 2.20
C ARG A 38 -16.87 3.00 3.24
N GLU A 39 -16.59 4.11 3.91
CA GLU A 39 -15.54 4.19 4.92
C GLU A 39 -15.82 3.29 6.15
N GLN A 40 -17.08 3.20 6.58
CA GLN A 40 -17.48 2.34 7.69
C GLN A 40 -17.47 0.85 7.31
N LEU A 41 -17.90 0.53 6.09
CA LEU A 41 -17.95 -0.84 5.58
C LEU A 41 -16.58 -1.40 5.20
N THR A 42 -15.57 -0.56 5.05
CA THR A 42 -14.23 -0.97 4.62
C THR A 42 -13.16 -0.82 5.69
N GLY A 43 -13.58 -0.53 6.93
CA GLY A 43 -12.72 -0.59 8.11
C GLY A 43 -12.08 -1.98 8.30
N LYS A 44 -11.12 -2.07 9.22
CA LYS A 44 -10.26 -3.26 9.49
C LYS A 44 -10.97 -4.63 9.45
N GLN A 45 -12.25 -4.70 9.81
CA GLN A 45 -13.07 -5.92 9.88
C GLN A 45 -13.49 -6.48 8.50
N GLN A 46 -13.61 -5.65 7.47
CA GLN A 46 -14.16 -6.02 6.15
C GLN A 46 -13.19 -5.72 4.99
N CYS A 47 -11.99 -5.23 5.29
CA CYS A 47 -10.96 -5.02 4.29
C CYS A 47 -10.50 -6.38 3.70
N PRO A 48 -10.59 -6.59 2.36
CA PRO A 48 -10.17 -7.84 1.74
C PRO A 48 -8.71 -8.21 2.02
N PHE A 49 -7.82 -7.22 2.07
CA PHE A 49 -6.40 -7.43 2.37
C PHE A 49 -6.16 -7.85 3.82
N CYS A 50 -6.95 -7.36 4.78
CA CYS A 50 -6.91 -7.86 6.16
C CYS A 50 -7.36 -9.32 6.23
N LEU A 51 -8.42 -9.69 5.50
CA LEU A 51 -8.91 -11.07 5.46
C LEU A 51 -7.89 -12.01 4.81
N MET A 52 -7.22 -11.56 3.74
CA MET A 52 -6.09 -12.27 3.12
C MET A 52 -4.91 -12.42 4.09
N ALA A 53 -4.56 -11.35 4.83
CA ALA A 53 -3.48 -11.38 5.83
C ALA A 53 -3.75 -12.34 6.99
N LYS A 54 -5.03 -12.52 7.36
CA LYS A 54 -5.48 -13.51 8.36
C LYS A 54 -5.61 -14.93 7.81
N GLY A 55 -5.51 -15.12 6.49
CA GLY A 55 -5.70 -16.41 5.85
C GLY A 55 -7.16 -16.83 5.68
N GLU A 56 -8.12 -15.92 5.88
CA GLU A 56 -9.55 -16.20 5.69
C GLU A 56 -9.93 -16.27 4.20
N ILE A 57 -9.15 -15.61 3.33
CA ILE A 57 -9.30 -15.65 1.87
C ILE A 57 -8.05 -16.29 1.25
N PRO A 58 -8.19 -17.29 0.35
CA PRO A 58 -7.06 -17.89 -0.31
C PRO A 58 -6.38 -16.91 -1.28
N VAL A 59 -5.05 -16.92 -1.29
CA VAL A 59 -4.23 -16.05 -2.14
C VAL A 59 -3.05 -16.81 -2.74
N LYS A 60 -2.56 -16.33 -3.89
CA LYS A 60 -1.28 -16.79 -4.46
C LYS A 60 -0.15 -15.94 -3.91
N LYS A 61 0.42 -16.36 -2.78
CA LYS A 61 1.51 -15.68 -2.10
C LYS A 61 2.81 -15.84 -2.89
N VAL A 62 3.53 -14.73 -3.06
CA VAL A 62 4.91 -14.70 -3.59
C VAL A 62 5.91 -14.25 -2.54
N TYR A 63 5.43 -13.63 -1.46
CA TYR A 63 6.23 -13.19 -0.32
C TYR A 63 5.39 -13.15 0.95
N GLU A 64 6.00 -13.46 2.07
CA GLU A 64 5.40 -13.25 3.39
C GLU A 64 6.49 -13.14 4.45
N ASP A 65 6.36 -12.16 5.35
CA ASP A 65 7.11 -12.09 6.60
C ASP A 65 6.18 -11.78 7.78
N GLU A 66 6.73 -11.42 8.94
CA GLU A 66 5.96 -11.10 10.13
C GLU A 66 4.99 -9.92 9.94
N THR A 67 5.35 -8.96 9.11
CA THR A 67 4.65 -7.65 8.98
C THR A 67 4.06 -7.41 7.60
N LEU A 68 4.56 -8.07 6.55
CA LEU A 68 4.19 -7.84 5.15
C LEU A 68 3.70 -9.12 4.47
N MET A 69 2.88 -8.94 3.44
CA MET A 69 2.44 -9.99 2.54
C MET A 69 2.50 -9.50 1.10
N GLY A 70 3.04 -10.33 0.21
CA GLY A 70 3.07 -10.11 -1.24
C GLY A 70 2.26 -11.19 -1.97
N ILE A 71 1.30 -10.79 -2.79
CA ILE A 71 0.41 -11.70 -3.54
C ILE A 71 0.36 -11.33 -5.01
N LEU A 72 0.00 -12.28 -5.87
CA LEU A 72 -0.37 -11.96 -7.24
C LEU A 72 -1.74 -11.27 -7.29
N ASP A 73 -1.83 -10.21 -8.09
CA ASP A 73 -3.11 -9.58 -8.41
C ASP A 73 -3.95 -10.53 -9.27
N ILE A 74 -5.22 -10.65 -8.91
CA ILE A 74 -6.24 -11.43 -9.58
C ILE A 74 -6.79 -10.74 -10.84
N ARG A 75 -6.67 -9.41 -10.91
CA ARG A 75 -6.99 -8.58 -12.09
C ARG A 75 -5.71 -7.85 -12.52
N PRO A 76 -4.68 -8.60 -12.93
CA PRO A 76 -3.35 -8.05 -13.13
C PRO A 76 -3.30 -7.08 -14.32
N ALA A 77 -2.58 -5.97 -14.17
CA ALA A 77 -2.28 -5.06 -15.29
C ALA A 77 -1.38 -5.74 -16.35
N ASN A 78 -0.47 -6.60 -15.89
CA ASN A 78 0.36 -7.49 -16.70
C ASN A 78 0.65 -8.78 -15.94
N LYS A 79 0.99 -9.87 -16.66
CA LYS A 79 1.40 -11.15 -16.03
C LYS A 79 2.54 -10.92 -15.04
N GLY A 80 2.32 -11.32 -13.78
CA GLY A 80 3.27 -11.09 -12.68
C GLY A 80 2.99 -9.84 -11.84
N HIS A 81 1.91 -9.10 -12.11
CA HIS A 81 1.46 -8.00 -11.25
C HIS A 81 1.33 -8.48 -9.79
N THR A 82 2.16 -7.90 -8.93
CA THR A 82 2.27 -8.28 -7.53
C THR A 82 1.83 -7.12 -6.65
N LEU A 83 1.02 -7.41 -5.64
CA LEU A 83 0.58 -6.47 -4.61
C LEU A 83 1.34 -6.78 -3.32
N LEU A 84 2.12 -5.82 -2.82
CA LEU A 84 2.76 -5.88 -1.51
C LEU A 84 2.03 -4.94 -0.54
N PHE A 85 1.69 -5.45 0.65
CA PHE A 85 0.98 -4.68 1.66
C PHE A 85 1.34 -5.11 3.08
N PRO A 86 1.21 -4.22 4.08
CA PRO A 86 1.35 -4.60 5.48
C PRO A 86 0.18 -5.48 5.91
N LYS A 87 0.44 -6.46 6.77
CA LYS A 87 -0.61 -7.28 7.41
C LYS A 87 -1.48 -6.42 8.33
N GLU A 88 -0.91 -5.38 8.93
CA GLU A 88 -1.67 -4.37 9.66
C GLU A 88 -2.42 -3.44 8.70
N HIS A 89 -3.63 -3.05 9.12
CA HIS A 89 -4.49 -2.20 8.31
C HIS A 89 -4.02 -0.74 8.36
N HIS A 90 -3.62 -0.23 7.20
CA HIS A 90 -3.34 1.19 6.99
C HIS A 90 -4.08 1.65 5.74
N LYS A 91 -4.93 2.67 5.86
CA LYS A 91 -5.75 3.17 4.75
C LYS A 91 -4.89 3.72 3.61
N MET A 92 -3.83 4.45 3.95
CA MET A 92 -2.94 5.14 3.02
C MET A 92 -1.51 5.08 3.54
N LEU A 93 -0.53 5.33 2.67
CA LEU A 93 0.88 5.32 3.05
C LEU A 93 1.20 6.32 4.16
N SER A 94 0.50 7.47 4.19
CA SER A 94 0.63 8.50 5.22
C SER A 94 0.26 8.03 6.64
N THR A 95 -0.46 6.92 6.76
CA THR A 95 -0.86 6.33 8.05
C THR A 95 0.07 5.21 8.52
N VAL A 96 1.08 4.85 7.72
CA VAL A 96 2.04 3.79 8.01
C VAL A 96 3.21 4.36 8.84
N PRO A 97 3.63 3.70 9.93
CA PRO A 97 4.81 4.10 10.69
C PRO A 97 6.09 4.11 9.83
N GLU A 98 6.98 5.08 10.03
CA GLU A 98 8.22 5.23 9.25
C GLU A 98 9.06 3.94 9.11
N PRO A 99 9.29 3.14 10.18
CA PRO A 99 10.08 1.92 10.04
C PRO A 99 9.41 0.89 9.13
N LEU A 100 8.09 0.82 9.16
CA LEU A 100 7.31 -0.07 8.30
C LEU A 100 7.30 0.43 6.85
N VAL A 101 7.23 1.74 6.62
CA VAL A 101 7.41 2.32 5.28
C VAL A 101 8.77 1.92 4.69
N ALA A 102 9.85 2.05 5.47
CA ALA A 102 11.20 1.66 5.02
C ALA A 102 11.27 0.16 4.67
N HIS A 103 10.67 -0.69 5.50
CA HIS A 103 10.61 -2.13 5.26
C HIS A 103 9.78 -2.48 4.02
N MET A 104 8.62 -1.84 3.83
CA MET A 104 7.77 -2.00 2.66
C MET A 104 8.51 -1.71 1.35
N PHE A 105 9.22 -0.58 1.25
CA PHE A 105 9.92 -0.22 0.02
C PHE A 105 11.19 -1.03 -0.21
N THR A 106 11.91 -1.43 0.86
CA THR A 106 13.04 -2.35 0.75
C THR A 106 12.59 -3.70 0.20
N THR A 107 11.45 -4.19 0.68
CA THR A 107 10.84 -5.44 0.23
C THR A 107 10.29 -5.30 -1.19
N ALA A 108 9.65 -4.18 -1.52
CA ALA A 108 9.16 -3.92 -2.87
C ALA A 108 10.29 -3.92 -3.90
N ASN A 109 11.47 -3.37 -3.57
CA ASN A 109 12.63 -3.42 -4.43
C ASN A 109 13.08 -4.87 -4.71
N LYS A 110 13.20 -5.70 -3.66
CA LYS A 110 13.54 -7.13 -3.81
C LYS A 110 12.53 -7.88 -4.67
N LEU A 111 11.23 -7.65 -4.44
CA LEU A 111 10.17 -8.27 -5.22
C LEU A 111 10.14 -7.76 -6.66
N SER A 112 10.42 -6.49 -6.89
CA SER A 112 10.54 -5.95 -8.24
C SER A 112 11.64 -6.65 -9.04
N THR A 113 12.81 -6.90 -8.44
CA THR A 113 13.88 -7.68 -9.09
C THR A 113 13.40 -9.11 -9.39
N ALA A 114 12.80 -9.79 -8.41
CA ALA A 114 12.31 -11.15 -8.60
C ALA A 114 11.22 -11.25 -9.68
N VAL A 115 10.29 -10.30 -9.71
CA VAL A 115 9.22 -10.21 -10.72
C VAL A 115 9.80 -9.92 -12.10
N PHE A 116 10.77 -9.01 -12.19
CA PHE A 116 11.47 -8.69 -13.43
C PHE A 116 12.11 -9.94 -14.03
N ASP A 117 12.90 -10.66 -13.24
CA ASP A 117 13.62 -11.86 -13.68
C ASP A 117 12.66 -12.99 -14.04
N ALA A 118 11.70 -13.30 -13.16
CA ALA A 118 10.79 -14.42 -13.34
C ALA A 118 9.87 -14.25 -14.56
N MET A 119 9.47 -13.01 -14.87
CA MET A 119 8.61 -12.71 -16.01
C MET A 119 9.38 -12.36 -17.28
N GLN A 120 10.72 -12.33 -17.23
CA GLN A 120 11.57 -11.80 -18.30
C GLN A 120 11.08 -10.42 -18.77
N ALA A 121 10.73 -9.58 -17.80
CA ALA A 121 10.20 -8.25 -18.07
C ALA A 121 11.32 -7.36 -18.64
N GLN A 122 10.91 -6.25 -19.27
CA GLN A 122 11.83 -5.23 -19.79
C GLN A 122 11.88 -3.99 -18.89
N GLY A 123 11.04 -3.97 -17.85
CA GLY A 123 11.05 -2.98 -16.78
C GLY A 123 10.03 -3.34 -15.71
N THR A 124 9.93 -2.51 -14.68
CA THR A 124 8.88 -2.60 -13.67
C THR A 124 8.39 -1.20 -13.31
N ASN A 125 7.11 -1.10 -12.93
CA ASN A 125 6.60 0.04 -12.20
C ASN A 125 6.35 -0.36 -10.76
N ILE A 126 6.75 0.51 -9.83
CA ILE A 126 6.37 0.45 -8.42
C ILE A 126 5.43 1.62 -8.17
N LEU A 127 4.16 1.35 -7.85
CA LEU A 127 3.12 2.38 -7.72
C LEU A 127 2.40 2.28 -6.39
N VAL A 128 2.20 3.42 -5.74
CA VAL A 128 1.36 3.58 -4.56
C VAL A 128 0.31 4.64 -4.86
N ALA A 129 -0.97 4.26 -4.79
CA ALA A 129 -2.09 5.18 -4.91
C ALA A 129 -2.58 5.57 -3.51
N ASN A 130 -2.51 6.85 -3.17
CA ASN A 130 -3.04 7.40 -1.92
C ASN A 130 -4.35 8.15 -2.21
N GLY A 131 -5.48 7.53 -1.89
CA GLY A 131 -6.82 8.07 -2.07
C GLY A 131 -7.46 7.73 -3.43
N PRO A 132 -8.81 7.80 -3.52
CA PRO A 132 -9.55 7.40 -4.72
C PRO A 132 -9.16 8.18 -5.98
N ALA A 133 -8.87 9.48 -5.85
CA ALA A 133 -8.44 10.33 -6.97
C ALA A 133 -7.09 9.90 -7.56
N ALA A 134 -6.24 9.23 -6.77
CA ALA A 134 -4.97 8.66 -7.24
C ALA A 134 -5.13 7.23 -7.80
N GLY A 135 -6.36 6.71 -7.89
CA GLY A 135 -6.65 5.35 -8.36
C GLY A 135 -6.67 4.28 -7.27
N GLN A 136 -6.73 4.65 -5.99
CA GLN A 136 -6.84 3.67 -4.91
C GLN A 136 -8.24 3.02 -4.91
N THR A 137 -8.30 1.71 -5.13
CA THR A 137 -9.57 0.96 -5.25
C THR A 137 -10.03 0.26 -3.98
N ALA A 138 -9.17 0.21 -2.94
CA ALA A 138 -9.46 -0.38 -1.66
C ALA A 138 -8.73 0.40 -0.55
N PRO A 139 -9.32 0.57 0.64
CA PRO A 139 -8.73 1.35 1.73
C PRO A 139 -7.72 0.52 2.53
N HIS A 140 -6.78 -0.10 1.83
CA HIS A 140 -5.57 -0.69 2.37
C HIS A 140 -4.42 -0.23 1.50
N VAL A 141 -3.31 0.20 2.09
CA VAL A 141 -2.15 0.66 1.34
C VAL A 141 -1.52 -0.51 0.59
N LEU A 142 -1.37 -0.35 -0.73
CA LEU A 142 -0.74 -1.34 -1.60
C LEU A 142 0.45 -0.70 -2.31
N ILE A 143 1.53 -1.45 -2.40
CA ILE A 143 2.58 -1.23 -3.39
C ILE A 143 2.32 -2.18 -4.55
N ASN A 144 1.97 -1.62 -5.69
CA ASN A 144 1.80 -2.36 -6.94
C ASN A 144 3.18 -2.52 -7.59
N ILE A 145 3.54 -3.74 -7.96
CA ILE A 145 4.76 -4.07 -8.68
C ILE A 145 4.33 -4.68 -10.01
N ILE A 146 4.38 -3.88 -11.06
CA ILE A 146 3.85 -4.22 -12.38
C ILE A 146 5.03 -4.46 -13.33
N PRO A 147 5.27 -5.70 -13.80
CA PRO A 147 6.25 -5.94 -14.85
C PRO A 147 5.81 -5.26 -16.14
N ARG A 148 6.76 -4.70 -16.88
CA ARG A 148 6.55 -3.93 -18.10
C ARG A 148 7.18 -4.58 -19.31
N PHE A 149 6.47 -4.49 -20.42
CA PHE A 149 6.90 -5.00 -21.71
C PHE A 149 6.71 -3.91 -22.77
N THR A 150 7.55 -3.95 -23.79
CA THR A 150 7.45 -3.08 -24.96
C THR A 150 6.08 -3.31 -25.61
N LYS A 151 5.32 -2.22 -25.79
CA LYS A 151 3.95 -2.24 -26.35
C LYS A 151 2.93 -3.01 -25.49
N ASP A 152 3.13 -3.10 -24.18
CA ASP A 152 2.07 -3.55 -23.29
C ASP A 152 0.89 -2.54 -23.24
N LYS A 153 -0.19 -2.95 -22.58
CA LYS A 153 -1.43 -2.16 -22.47
C LYS A 153 -1.43 -1.21 -21.25
N VAL A 154 -0.35 -1.17 -20.47
CA VAL A 154 -0.27 -0.37 -19.25
C VAL A 154 0.08 1.05 -19.62
N VAL A 155 -0.88 1.96 -19.49
CA VAL A 155 -0.70 3.38 -19.80
C VAL A 155 -0.37 4.14 -18.51
N ILE A 156 0.79 4.77 -18.50
CA ILE A 156 1.18 5.78 -17.50
C ILE A 156 1.56 7.01 -18.30
N GLY A 157 0.84 8.11 -18.12
CA GLY A 157 1.03 9.32 -18.92
C GLY A 157 0.78 10.57 -18.09
N TRP A 158 1.51 11.61 -18.45
CA TRP A 158 1.32 12.96 -17.93
C TRP A 158 1.21 13.89 -19.13
N ASP A 159 0.15 14.70 -19.17
CA ASP A 159 0.11 15.86 -20.05
C ASP A 159 0.76 17.00 -19.29
N ALA A 160 1.91 17.47 -19.78
CA ALA A 160 2.74 18.42 -19.04
C ALA A 160 2.08 19.81 -19.06
N GLU A 161 1.55 20.22 -17.91
CA GLU A 161 1.02 21.56 -17.73
C GLU A 161 2.15 22.61 -17.73
N LYS A 162 1.90 23.74 -18.39
CA LYS A 162 2.80 24.89 -18.35
C LYS A 162 2.44 25.76 -17.16
N ILE A 163 3.36 25.86 -16.21
CA ILE A 163 3.27 26.70 -15.02
C ILE A 163 4.41 27.70 -15.09
N ASP A 164 4.17 28.98 -14.77
CA ASP A 164 5.24 29.99 -14.75
C ASP A 164 6.06 29.96 -13.46
N ASP A 165 7.28 30.51 -13.50
CA ASP A 165 8.22 30.48 -12.38
C ASP A 165 7.65 31.12 -11.10
N THR A 166 6.84 32.19 -11.24
CA THR A 166 6.25 32.87 -10.08
C THR A 166 5.21 31.99 -9.39
N GLU A 167 4.41 31.26 -10.17
CA GLU A 167 3.48 30.26 -9.64
C GLU A 167 4.21 29.05 -9.04
N MET A 168 5.28 28.56 -9.68
CA MET A 168 6.11 27.47 -9.14
C MET A 168 6.70 27.81 -7.76
N GLU A 169 7.21 29.03 -7.57
CA GLU A 169 7.75 29.49 -6.28
C GLU A 169 6.67 29.50 -5.18
N LYS A 170 5.46 29.96 -5.50
CA LYS A 170 4.31 29.94 -4.56
C LYS A 170 3.91 28.51 -4.17
N ILE A 171 3.87 27.60 -5.15
CA ILE A 171 3.57 26.19 -4.92
C ILE A 171 4.65 25.58 -4.02
N ALA A 172 5.93 25.81 -4.32
CA ALA A 172 7.04 25.31 -3.54
C ALA A 172 6.99 25.77 -2.07
N GLY A 173 6.78 27.08 -1.84
CA GLY A 173 6.63 27.62 -0.49
C GLY A 173 5.43 27.04 0.26
N SER A 174 4.31 26.82 -0.43
CA SER A 174 3.12 26.19 0.13
C SER A 174 3.40 24.75 0.58
N ILE A 175 4.06 23.94 -0.25
CA ILE A 175 4.42 22.55 0.08
C ILE A 175 5.40 22.51 1.26
N GLN A 176 6.47 23.30 1.21
CA GLN A 176 7.49 23.36 2.27
C GLN A 176 6.88 23.70 3.63
N SER A 177 5.91 24.61 3.68
CA SER A 177 5.24 24.99 4.92
C SER A 177 4.43 23.86 5.57
N LYS A 178 4.10 22.81 4.81
CA LYS A 178 3.29 21.66 5.25
C LYS A 178 4.11 20.42 5.55
N ILE A 179 5.42 20.41 5.24
CA ILE A 179 6.29 19.30 5.61
C ILE A 179 6.36 19.22 7.14
N PRO A 180 6.02 18.08 7.76
CA PRO A 180 6.18 17.91 9.19
C PRO A 180 7.64 18.13 9.58
N LYS A 181 7.90 19.06 10.51
CA LYS A 181 9.23 19.22 11.07
C LYS A 181 9.55 17.96 11.88
N GLU A 182 10.69 17.32 11.61
CA GLU A 182 11.15 16.20 12.41
C GLU A 182 11.11 16.58 13.89
N LYS A 183 10.43 15.77 14.71
CA LYS A 183 10.71 15.79 16.15
C LYS A 183 12.13 15.28 16.28
N ALA A 184 13.06 16.15 16.66
CA ALA A 184 14.44 15.76 16.92
C ALA A 184 14.47 14.46 17.74
N LYS A 185 14.87 13.35 17.11
CA LYS A 185 15.07 12.07 17.80
C LYS A 185 16.29 12.25 18.70
N ILE A 186 16.06 12.60 19.98
CA ILE A 186 17.07 12.53 21.03
C ILE A 186 17.24 11.04 21.40
N THR A 187 17.99 10.30 20.58
CA THR A 187 18.44 8.93 20.86
C THR A 187 19.49 8.61 19.79
N GLN A 188 20.78 8.37 20.04
CA GLN A 188 21.46 7.81 21.19
C GLN A 188 22.86 8.45 21.30
N LYS A 189 23.12 9.24 22.35
CA LYS A 189 24.49 9.63 22.74
C LYS A 189 24.96 8.93 24.03
N LYS A 190 24.17 7.97 24.53
CA LYS A 190 24.43 7.27 25.81
C LYS A 190 25.22 5.97 25.68
N GLU A 191 25.32 5.35 24.50
CA GLU A 191 26.11 4.12 24.34
C GLU A 191 27.61 4.37 24.03
N MET A 192 27.99 5.57 23.59
CA MET A 192 29.41 5.89 23.37
C MET A 192 30.12 6.43 24.63
N GLN A 193 29.37 6.70 25.70
CA GLN A 193 29.93 7.08 27.01
C GLN A 193 30.25 5.88 27.90
N SER A 194 29.54 4.74 27.77
CA SER A 194 29.88 3.52 28.52
C SER A 194 31.12 2.81 27.97
N VAL A 195 31.41 2.92 26.68
CA VAL A 195 32.61 2.31 26.08
C VAL A 195 33.88 3.11 26.42
N ARG A 196 33.79 4.42 26.68
CA ARG A 196 34.97 5.23 27.04
C ARG A 196 35.43 5.07 28.48
N GLU A 197 34.55 4.63 29.39
CA GLU A 197 34.93 4.39 30.79
C GLU A 197 35.63 3.03 30.98
N ASP A 198 35.31 2.02 30.16
CA ASP A 198 35.88 0.66 30.28
C ASP A 198 37.33 0.55 29.77
N PHE A 199 37.73 1.35 28.78
CA PHE A 199 39.11 1.36 28.27
C PHE A 199 40.10 2.16 29.14
N SER A 200 39.63 2.84 30.20
CA SER A 200 40.48 3.54 31.16
C SER A 200 40.85 2.70 32.39
N ARG A 201 40.41 1.44 32.45
CA ARG A 201 40.61 0.52 33.59
C ARG A 201 41.39 -0.76 33.25
N ILE A 202 42.00 -0.83 32.07
CA ILE A 202 42.93 -1.93 31.75
C ILE A 202 44.33 -1.48 32.17
N PRO A 203 44.99 -2.17 33.13
CA PRO A 203 46.29 -1.79 33.69
C PRO A 203 47.44 -1.89 32.69
#